data_AF-A0A3N5FZV6-F1
#
_entry.id   AF-A0A3N5FZV6-F1
#
_cell.length_a   1.000
_cell.length_b   1.000
_cell.length_c   1.000
_cell.angle_alpha   90.00
_cell.angle_beta   90.00
_cell.angle_gamma   90.00
#
_symmetry.space_group_name_H-M   'P 1'
#
loop_
_entity.id
_entity.type
_entity.pdbx_description
1 polymer ?
#
loop_
_entity_poly.entity_id
_entity_poly.type
_entity_poly.pdbx_seq_one_letter_code
_entity_poly.pdbx_strand_id
1 'polypeptide(L)'
;MTLSAFRGQWVLVDFWGTWCEPCVKDVPKTERLYQTLLDSRAKATILTVAVDDEVETIKAFMRARKLTFPVLIGDDETVKR
;
A
#
# COMPACT_ATOMS: atom_id res chain seq x y z
N MET A 1 -6.68 -8.00 9.41
CA MET A 1 -7.59 -7.41 8.38
C MET A 1 -7.75 -8.46 7.29
N THR A 2 -8.95 -8.68 6.74
CA THR A 2 -9.17 -9.70 5.69
C THR A 2 -9.71 -9.04 4.42
N LEU A 3 -9.40 -9.60 3.25
CA LEU A 3 -9.93 -9.08 1.97
C LEU A 3 -11.47 -9.14 1.90
N SER A 4 -12.09 -10.08 2.63
CA SER A 4 -13.54 -10.17 2.74
C SER A 4 -14.21 -8.91 3.29
N ALA A 5 -13.49 -8.08 4.05
CA ALA A 5 -13.99 -6.81 4.57
C ALA A 5 -14.26 -5.77 3.47
N PHE A 6 -13.69 -5.96 2.28
CA PHE A 6 -13.83 -5.04 1.15
C PHE A 6 -14.81 -5.53 0.06
N ARG A 7 -15.64 -6.55 0.36
CA ARG A 7 -16.65 -7.05 -0.60
C ARG A 7 -17.59 -5.92 -1.05
N GLY A 8 -17.81 -5.82 -2.36
CA GLY A 8 -18.64 -4.76 -2.95
C GLY A 8 -17.89 -3.43 -3.18
N GLN A 9 -16.57 -3.43 -2.96
CA GLN A 9 -15.64 -2.33 -3.23
C GLN A 9 -14.55 -2.83 -4.18
N TRP A 10 -14.11 -1.97 -5.11
CA TRP A 10 -12.90 -2.25 -5.88
C TRP A 10 -11.67 -2.07 -4.99
N VAL A 11 -10.75 -3.02 -5.02
CA VAL A 11 -9.51 -2.96 -4.23
C VAL A 11 -8.34 -3.10 -5.19
N LEU A 12 -7.52 -2.06 -5.29
CA LEU A 12 -6.20 -2.17 -5.89
C LEU A 12 -5.24 -2.67 -4.82
N VAL A 13 -4.61 -3.82 -5.07
CA VAL A 13 -3.54 -4.33 -4.21
C VAL A 13 -2.21 -4.04 -4.90
N ASP A 14 -1.35 -3.29 -4.21
CA ASP A 14 -0.05 -2.83 -4.72
C ASP A 14 1.08 -3.44 -3.89
N PHE A 15 1.89 -4.31 -4.50
CA PHE A 15 3.02 -4.96 -3.85
C PHE A 15 4.30 -4.19 -4.16
N TRP A 16 5.03 -3.80 -3.12
CA TRP A 16 6.21 -2.97 -3.28
C TRP A 16 7.27 -3.27 -2.23
N GLY A 17 8.45 -2.66 -2.40
CA GLY A 17 9.50 -2.66 -1.39
C GLY A 17 10.45 -1.47 -1.57
N THR A 18 11.12 -1.05 -0.50
CA THR A 18 12.05 0.10 -0.53
C THR A 18 13.30 -0.19 -1.35
N TRP A 19 13.64 -1.48 -1.49
CA TRP A 19 14.71 -2.00 -2.34
C TRP A 19 14.32 -2.08 -3.82
N CYS A 20 13.02 -2.04 -4.15
CA CYS A 20 12.52 -2.10 -5.52
C CYS A 20 12.56 -0.71 -6.17
N GLU A 21 13.64 -0.38 -6.87
CA GLU A 21 13.81 0.91 -7.54
C GLU A 21 12.65 1.34 -8.47
N PRO A 22 12.10 0.47 -9.36
CA PRO A 22 10.95 0.87 -10.18
C PRO A 22 9.70 1.12 -9.33
N CYS A 23 9.45 0.32 -8.29
CA CYS A 23 8.32 0.51 -7.37
C CYS A 23 8.41 1.88 -6.68
N VAL A 24 9.60 2.23 -6.15
CA VAL A 24 9.86 3.50 -5.47
C VAL A 24 9.60 4.72 -6.37
N LYS A 25 9.86 4.60 -7.68
CA LYS A 25 9.56 5.66 -8.67
C LYS A 25 8.05 5.89 -8.84
N ASP A 26 7.24 4.85 -8.62
CA ASP A 26 5.79 4.91 -8.77
C ASP A 26 5.04 5.24 -7.48
N VAL A 27 5.66 5.08 -6.30
CA VAL A 27 5.09 5.42 -4.98
C VAL A 27 4.42 6.81 -4.92
N PRO A 28 4.98 7.90 -5.48
CA PRO A 28 4.30 9.20 -5.49
C PRO A 28 2.98 9.19 -6.27
N LYS A 29 2.85 8.36 -7.31
CA LYS A 29 1.61 8.18 -8.05
C LYS A 29 0.60 7.38 -7.23
N THR A 30 1.05 6.36 -6.50
CA THR A 30 0.22 5.59 -5.57
C THR A 30 -0.37 6.51 -4.48
N GLU A 31 0.44 7.39 -3.89
CA GLU A 31 -0.05 8.39 -2.92
C GLU A 31 -1.10 9.32 -3.55
N ARG A 32 -0.85 9.85 -4.75
CA ARG A 32 -1.82 10.71 -5.44
C ARG A 32 -3.14 9.98 -5.73
N LEU A 33 -3.07 8.72 -6.16
CA LEU A 33 -4.25 7.90 -6.39
C LEU A 33 -5.00 7.65 -5.08
N TYR A 34 -4.29 7.36 -3.99
CA TYR A 34 -4.89 7.18 -2.67
C TYR A 34 -5.68 8.42 -2.22
N GLN A 35 -5.08 9.61 -2.29
CA GLN A 35 -5.77 10.88 -1.99
C GLN A 35 -7.00 11.09 -2.88
N THR A 36 -6.87 10.84 -4.19
CA THR A 36 -7.98 10.97 -5.14
C THR A 36 -9.15 10.05 -4.77
N LEU A 37 -8.86 8.83 -4.33
CA LEU A 37 -9.89 7.87 -3.93
C LEU A 37 -10.57 8.28 -2.63
N LEU A 38 -9.83 8.81 -1.65
CA LEU A 38 -10.39 9.35 -0.40
C LEU A 38 -11.35 10.52 -0.65
N ASP A 39 -11.02 11.39 -1.59
CA ASP A 39 -11.86 12.54 -1.96
C ASP A 39 -13.03 12.14 -2.88
N SER A 40 -13.00 10.92 -3.43
CA SER A 40 -14.02 10.44 -4.36
C SER A 40 -15.21 9.82 -3.64
N ARG A 41 -16.36 9.77 -4.34
CA ARG A 41 -17.51 8.93 -3.93
C ARG A 41 -17.42 7.50 -4.45
N ALA A 42 -16.30 7.12 -5.05
CA ALA A 42 -16.12 5.79 -5.61
C ALA A 42 -16.03 4.76 -4.48
N LYS A 43 -16.68 3.61 -4.66
CA LYS A 43 -16.44 2.44 -3.82
C LYS A 43 -15.14 1.77 -4.29
N ALA A 44 -14.01 2.42 -4.02
CA ALA A 44 -12.67 1.91 -4.36
C ALA A 44 -11.65 2.27 -3.27
N THR A 45 -10.63 1.42 -3.06
CA THR A 45 -9.51 1.69 -2.13
C THR A 45 -8.21 1.06 -2.65
N ILE A 46 -7.09 1.42 -2.02
CA ILE A 46 -5.77 0.83 -2.24
C ILE A 46 -5.33 0.15 -0.95
N LEU A 47 -4.82 -1.07 -1.09
CA LEU A 47 -4.06 -1.76 -0.06
C LEU A 47 -2.64 -1.96 -0.58
N THR A 48 -1.66 -1.37 0.10
CA THR A 48 -0.26 -1.62 -0.25
C THR A 48 0.33 -2.67 0.67
N VAL A 49 1.17 -3.54 0.11
CA VAL A 49 1.86 -4.62 0.83
C VAL A 49 3.35 -4.45 0.59
N ALA A 50 4.09 -4.15 1.65
CA ALA A 50 5.53 -4.06 1.61
C ALA A 50 6.14 -5.44 1.85
N VAL A 51 6.94 -5.94 0.91
CA VAL A 51 7.49 -7.30 0.92
C VAL A 51 9.02 -7.25 1.06
N ASP A 52 9.56 -8.15 1.87
CA ASP A 52 11.01 -8.28 2.10
C ASP A 52 11.69 -7.00 2.61
N ASP A 53 10.94 -6.21 3.39
CA ASP A 53 11.42 -4.98 4.02
C ASP A 53 11.31 -5.07 5.54
N GLU A 54 12.29 -4.50 6.24
CA GLU A 54 12.16 -4.29 7.68
C GLU A 54 11.14 -3.18 7.98
N VAL A 55 10.33 -3.39 9.02
CA VAL A 55 9.27 -2.45 9.45
C VAL A 55 9.81 -1.04 9.68
N GLU A 56 10.99 -0.90 10.28
CA GLU A 56 11.58 0.43 10.53
C GLU A 56 12.07 1.10 9.25
N THR A 57 12.57 0.34 8.28
CA THR A 57 12.94 0.85 6.95
C THR A 57 11.71 1.40 6.23
N ILE A 58 10.58 0.68 6.26
CA ILE A 58 9.31 1.14 5.67
C ILE A 58 8.84 2.41 6.37
N LYS A 59 8.78 2.43 7.71
CA LYS A 59 8.34 3.60 8.46
C LYS A 59 9.21 4.83 8.16
N ALA A 60 10.53 4.65 8.12
CA ALA A 60 11.45 5.73 7.78
C ALA A 60 11.22 6.24 6.34
N PHE A 61 11.04 5.33 5.39
CA PHE A 61 10.76 5.65 4.00
C PHE A 61 9.45 6.43 3.85
N MET A 62 8.37 5.98 4.51
CA MET A 62 7.05 6.63 4.53
C MET A 62 7.15 8.05 5.11
N ARG A 63 7.81 8.22 6.26
CA ARG A 63 8.01 9.54 6.89
C ARG A 63 8.81 10.49 6.00
N ALA A 64 9.92 10.01 5.43
CA ALA A 64 10.80 10.83 4.58
C ALA A 64 10.07 11.37 3.34
N ARG A 65 9.10 10.61 2.81
CA ARG A 65 8.33 10.95 1.61
C ARG A 65 6.94 11.49 1.89
N LYS A 66 6.55 11.62 3.17
CA LYS A 66 5.22 12.08 3.63
C LYS A 66 4.06 11.27 3.01
N LEU A 67 4.27 9.97 2.90
CA LEU A 67 3.27 9.04 2.36
C LEU A 67 2.24 8.73 3.44
N THR A 68 0.99 8.56 3.04
CA THR A 68 -0.15 8.38 3.96
C THR A 68 -1.04 7.20 3.61
N PHE A 69 -0.83 6.56 2.45
CA PHE A 69 -1.51 5.30 2.14
C PHE A 69 -1.18 4.21 3.19
N PRO A 70 -2.12 3.30 3.48
CA PRO A 70 -1.89 2.21 4.41
C PRO A 70 -0.92 1.18 3.83
N VAL A 71 0.00 0.70 4.67
CA VAL A 71 0.98 -0.34 4.33
C VAL A 71 0.77 -1.55 5.23
N LEU A 72 0.57 -2.71 4.62
CA LEU A 72 0.63 -4.00 5.28
C LEU A 72 2.05 -4.55 5.16
N ILE A 73 2.53 -5.20 6.21
CA ILE A 73 3.82 -5.90 6.17
C ILE A 73 3.54 -7.29 5.61
N GLY A 74 4.10 -7.56 4.43
CA GLY A 74 4.01 -8.86 3.78
C GLY A 74 5.03 -9.80 4.39
N ASP A 75 4.54 -10.69 5.26
CA ASP A 75 5.23 -11.91 5.65
C ASP A 75 4.48 -13.15 5.13
N ASP A 76 5.10 -14.33 5.25
CA ASP A 76 4.50 -15.60 4.86
C ASP A 76 3.18 -15.91 5.58
N GLU A 77 2.88 -15.22 6.69
CA GLU A 77 1.60 -15.33 7.41
C GLU A 77 0.51 -14.44 6.79
N THR A 78 0.90 -13.28 6.27
CA THR A 78 0.00 -12.26 5.71
C THR A 78 -0.52 -12.63 4.32
N VAL A 79 0.22 -13.46 3.57
CA VAL A 79 -0.16 -13.96 2.23
C VAL A 79 -0.55 -15.45 2.29
N LYS A 80 -1.19 -15.90 3.37
CA LYS A 80 -1.75 -17.26 3.43
C LYS A 80 -3.05 -17.34 2.64
N ARG A 81 -3.12 -18.36 1.79
CA ARG A 81 -4.22 -18.67 0.86
C ARG A 81 -5.44 -19.22 1.58
#